data_AF-A0A1C5ICX9-F1
#
_entry.id   AF-A0A1C5ICX9-F1
#
_cell.length_a   1.000
_cell.length_b   1.000
_cell.length_c   1.000
_cell.angle_alpha   90.00
_cell.angle_beta   90.00
_cell.angle_gamma   90.00
#
_symmetry.space_group_name_H-M   'P 1'
#
loop_
_entity.id
_entity.type
_entity.pdbx_description
1 polymer ?
#
loop_
_entity_poly.entity_id
_entity_poly.type
_entity_poly.pdbx_seq_one_letter_code
_entity_poly.pdbx_strand_id
1 'polypeptide(L)' 'MTVTRPTSPGVLTAYPRTGAAPPTASNVNFVAGETAANMAVVQAGTDGLIGVYHNGPGASELIVDQAGFFIAPLS' A
#
# COMPACT_ATOMS: atom_id res chain seq x y z
N MET A 1 -5.96 -0.53 -3.70
CA MET A 1 -5.49 0.44 -2.68
C MET A 1 -5.84 1.83 -3.14
N THR A 2 -6.54 2.58 -2.30
CA THR A 2 -7.05 3.91 -2.64
C THR A 2 -6.72 4.90 -1.53
N VAL A 3 -6.16 6.04 -1.90
CA VAL A 3 -6.00 7.20 -1.02
C VAL A 3 -7.14 8.16 -1.27
N THR A 4 -7.70 8.76 -0.22
CA THR A 4 -8.70 9.82 -0.35
C THR A 4 -8.50 10.89 0.72
N ARG A 5 -9.01 12.09 0.42
CA ARG A 5 -8.91 13.29 1.28
C ARG A 5 -7.47 13.60 1.78
N PRO A 6 -6.41 13.48 0.96
CA PRO A 6 -5.06 13.82 1.39
C PRO A 6 -4.94 15.34 1.63
N THR A 7 -4.24 15.73 2.70
CA THR A 7 -4.03 17.14 3.05
C THR A 7 -2.76 17.74 2.43
N SER A 8 -1.84 16.90 1.93
CA SER A 8 -0.57 17.27 1.29
C SER A 8 -0.20 16.23 0.23
N PRO A 9 0.72 16.54 -0.71
CA PRO A 9 1.27 15.53 -1.60
C PRO A 9 2.01 14.42 -0.84
N GLY A 10 2.00 13.22 -1.41
CA GLY A 10 2.66 12.07 -0.82
C GLY A 10 2.59 10.84 -1.72
N VAL A 11 3.09 9.74 -1.16
CA VAL A 11 3.05 8.43 -1.79
C VAL A 11 2.63 7.36 -0.79
N LEU A 12 1.95 6.32 -1.27
CA LEU A 12 1.70 5.08 -0.53
C LEU A 12 2.54 3.96 -1.11
N THR A 13 3.16 3.18 -0.23
CA THR A 13 3.91 1.97 -0.57
C THR A 13 3.40 0.80 0.26
N ALA A 14 2.91 -0.24 -0.41
CA ALA A 14 2.56 -1.50 0.24
C ALA A 14 3.77 -2.46 0.23
N TYR A 15 3.98 -3.17 1.35
CA TYR A 15 5.18 -3.98 1.56
C TYR A 15 4.93 -5.16 2.51
N PRO A 16 5.79 -6.20 2.51
CA PRO A 16 5.73 -7.25 3.52
C PRO A 16 5.94 -6.65 4.91
N ARG A 17 4.96 -6.78 5.82
CA ARG A 17 5.01 -6.11 7.14
C ARG A 17 6.22 -6.54 7.96
N THR A 18 6.59 -7.81 7.82
CA THR A 18 7.76 -8.42 8.46
C THR A 18 8.66 -9.03 7.38
N GLY A 19 9.96 -9.16 7.70
CA GLY A 19 10.93 -9.80 6.82
C GLY A 19 11.52 -8.92 5.72
N ALA A 20 11.05 -7.68 5.56
CA ALA A 20 11.62 -6.70 4.63
C ALA A 20 11.48 -5.26 5.14
N ALA A 21 12.42 -4.39 4.78
CA ALA A 21 12.24 -2.94 4.93
C ALA A 21 11.23 -2.43 3.88
N PRO A 22 10.52 -1.30 4.14
CA PRO A 22 9.69 -0.67 3.12
C PRO A 22 10.50 -0.38 1.85
N PRO A 23 10.02 -0.74 0.65
CA PRO A 23 10.73 -0.53 -0.59
C PRO A 23 10.73 0.96 -0.98
N THR A 24 11.69 1.36 -1.82
CA THR A 24 11.78 2.74 -2.35
C THR A 24 10.74 3.05 -3.41
N ALA A 25 10.08 2.02 -3.97
CA ALA A 25 9.03 2.18 -4.96
C ALA A 25 7.69 2.56 -4.30
N SER A 26 6.91 3.40 -4.98
CA SER A 26 5.53 3.71 -4.60
C SER A 26 4.53 2.89 -5.41
N ASN A 27 3.34 2.68 -4.83
CA ASN A 27 2.20 2.12 -5.53
C ASN A 27 1.24 3.21 -5.99
N VAL A 28 1.02 4.26 -5.19
CA VAL A 28 0.20 5.41 -5.61
C VAL A 28 0.89 6.71 -5.20
N ASN A 29 0.89 7.68 -6.10
CA ASN A 29 1.35 9.05 -5.85
C ASN A 29 0.11 9.93 -5.90
N PHE A 30 0.04 10.94 -5.05
CA PHE A 30 -1.13 11.81 -4.95
C PHE A 30 -0.73 13.23 -4.54
N VAL A 31 -1.60 14.19 -4.87
CA VAL A 31 -1.56 15.56 -4.35
C VAL A 31 -2.72 15.86 -3.41
N ALA A 32 -2.69 16.99 -2.71
CA ALA A 32 -3.76 17.38 -1.79
C ALA A 32 -5.13 17.45 -2.48
N GLY A 33 -6.16 16.92 -1.82
CA GLY A 33 -7.55 16.85 -2.34
C GLY A 33 -7.80 15.75 -3.38
N GLU A 34 -6.78 15.04 -3.85
CA GLU A 34 -6.93 13.99 -4.85
C GLU A 34 -7.45 12.68 -4.24
N THR A 35 -8.37 12.00 -4.95
CA THR A 35 -8.63 10.58 -4.71
C THR A 35 -7.97 9.79 -5.83
N ALA A 36 -6.96 9.00 -5.47
CA ALA A 36 -6.16 8.21 -6.42
C ALA A 36 -6.13 6.74 -5.99
N ALA A 37 -6.12 5.84 -6.95
CA ALA A 37 -6.13 4.41 -6.69
C ALA A 37 -5.10 3.67 -7.54
N ASN A 38 -4.54 2.59 -6.98
CA ASN A 38 -3.79 1.61 -7.74
C ASN A 38 -4.06 0.19 -7.20
N MET A 39 -4.03 -0.79 -8.10
CA MET A 39 -4.01 -2.21 -7.76
C MET A 39 -2.56 -2.68 -7.63
N ALA A 40 -2.24 -3.40 -6.56
CA ALA A 40 -0.89 -3.89 -6.30
C ALA A 40 -0.94 -5.35 -5.85
N VAL A 41 0.00 -6.15 -6.39
CA VAL A 41 0.30 -7.49 -5.86
C VAL A 41 1.50 -7.34 -4.94
N VAL A 42 1.33 -7.77 -3.68
CA VAL A 42 2.32 -7.56 -2.62
C VAL A 42 2.56 -8.88 -1.93
N GLN A 43 3.83 -9.21 -1.71
CA GLN A 43 4.19 -10.37 -0.89
C GLN A 43 3.81 -10.10 0.57
N ALA A 44 3.13 -11.06 1.20
CA ALA A 44 2.86 -11.01 2.63
C ALA A 44 4.14 -11.21 3.44
N GLY A 45 4.20 -10.59 4.63
CA GLY A 45 5.23 -10.88 5.62
C GLY A 45 5.17 -12.32 6.10
N THR A 46 6.17 -12.74 6.88
CA THR A 46 6.22 -14.08 7.48
C THR A 46 5.07 -14.36 8.45
N ASP A 47 4.35 -13.31 8.83
CA ASP A 47 3.15 -13.29 9.66
C ASP A 47 1.84 -13.29 8.85
N GLY A 48 1.93 -13.35 7.52
CA GLY A 48 0.78 -13.30 6.61
C GLY A 48 0.19 -11.91 6.40
N LEU A 49 0.86 -10.83 6.85
CA LEU A 49 0.32 -9.46 6.76
C LEU A 49 1.13 -8.58 5.81
N ILE A 50 0.45 -7.58 5.24
CA ILE A 50 1.09 -6.46 4.55
C ILE A 50 1.07 -5.22 5.44
N GLY A 51 2.05 -4.34 5.23
CA GLY A 51 2.04 -2.97 5.73
C GLY A 51 1.79 -1.99 4.58
N VAL A 52 1.27 -0.81 4.90
CA VAL A 52 1.22 0.33 3.99
C VAL A 52 1.94 1.50 4.63
N TYR A 53 2.99 1.97 3.97
CA TYR A 53 3.77 3.12 4.39
C TYR A 53 3.22 4.36 3.67
N HIS A 54 2.76 5.35 4.46
CA HIS A 54 2.37 6.65 3.97
C HIS A 54 3.56 7.62 4.12
N ASN A 55 4.13 8.04 2.99
CA ASN A 55 5.24 8.97 2.97
C ASN A 55 4.78 10.33 2.42
N GLY A 56 4.60 11.27 3.32
CA GLY A 56 4.20 12.64 3.04
C GLY A 56 3.96 13.40 4.34
N PRO A 57 4.04 14.74 4.35
CA PRO A 57 3.90 15.54 5.56
C PRO A 57 2.43 15.72 6.01
N GLY A 58 1.46 15.27 5.22
CA GLY A 58 0.02 15.42 5.51
C GLY A 58 -0.62 14.16 6.07
N ALA A 59 -1.92 14.25 6.31
CA ALA A 59 -2.78 13.09 6.60
C ALA A 59 -3.56 12.70 5.35
N SER A 60 -4.00 11.45 5.29
CA SER A 60 -4.92 10.94 4.27
C SER A 60 -5.76 9.80 4.86
N GLU A 61 -6.88 9.51 4.22
CA GLU A 61 -7.64 8.30 4.47
C GLU A 61 -7.19 7.21 3.48
N LEU A 62 -7.11 5.97 3.95
CA LEU A 62 -6.67 4.82 3.17
C LEU A 62 -7.78 3.77 3.15
N ILE A 63 -8.14 3.34 1.95
CA ILE A 63 -9.09 2.24 1.71
C ILE A 63 -8.33 1.10 1.04
N VAL A 64 -8.48 -0.11 1.60
CA VAL A 64 -7.87 -1.34 1.07
C VAL A 64 -8.94 -2.40 0.88
N ASP A 65 -9.03 -2.91 -0.35
CA ASP A 65 -9.80 -4.07 -0.76
C ASP A 65 -8.85 -5.16 -1.28
N GLN A 66 -9.17 -6.43 -1.03
CA GLN A 66 -8.39 -7.58 -1.47
C GLN A 66 -9.15 -8.34 -2.56
N ALA A 67 -8.58 -8.40 -3.77
CA ALA A 67 -9.15 -9.16 -4.87
C ALA A 67 -8.91 -10.68 -4.76
N GLY A 68 -7.82 -11.10 -4.09
CA GLY A 68 -7.45 -12.51 -3.91
C GLY A 68 -6.05 -12.67 -3.32
N PHE A 69 -5.60 -13.92 -3.20
CA PHE A 69 -4.23 -14.27 -2.77
C PHE A 69 -3.72 -15.48 -3.55
N PHE A 70 -2.41 -15.56 -3.72
CA PHE A 70 -1.75 -16.71 -4.32
C PHE A 70 -1.42 -17.73 -3.23
N ILE A 71 -1.73 -18.99 -3.49
CA ILE A 71 -1.26 -20.13 -2.68
C ILE A 71 -0.17 -20.87 -3.44
N ALA A 72 0.72 -21.53 -2.70
CA ALA A 72 1.63 -22.48 -3.31
C ALA A 72 0.83 -23.57 -4.04
N PRO A 73 1.34 -24.10 -5.16
CA PRO A 73 0.74 -25.26 -5.80
C PRO A 73 0.56 -26.40 -4.80
N LEU A 74 -0.54 -27.14 -4.93
CA LEU A 74 -0.65 -28.43 -4.24
C LEU A 74 0.43 -29.34 -4.81
N SER A 75 1.27 -29.88 -3.92
CA SER A 75 2.29 -30.88 -4.25
C SER A 75 1.67 -32.19 -4.71
#